data_AF-A0A0D0E7R3-F1
#
_entry.id   AF-A0A0D0E7R3-F1
#
_cell.length_a   1.000
_cell.length_b   1.000
_cell.length_c   1.000
_cell.angle_alpha   90.00
_cell.angle_beta   90.00
_cell.angle_gamma   90.00
#
_symmetry.space_group_name_H-M   'P 1'
#
loop_
_entity.id
_entity.type
_entity.pdbx_description
1 polymer ?
#
loop_
_entity_poly.entity_id
_entity_poly.type
_entity_poly.pdbx_seq_one_letter_code
_entity_poly.pdbx_strand_id
1 'polypeptide(L)'
;MTNPHEEECLNHMLPKFEEARLLFMVEEQEAGRQRLLCEQEEEQAKQEERKKYKNKFAPIPNRLLPTTSLLLPLQHALNKLHKGESIPLYFFTNKSIQEAEDDNSGDEDLLTLVQTNKGPTFQTAASAEAKKHKVRDE
;
A
#
# COMPACT_ATOMS: atom_id res chain seq x y z
N MET A 1 -3.97 60.38 -40.68
CA MET A 1 -2.52 60.27 -40.91
C MET A 1 -1.95 59.51 -39.73
N THR A 2 -1.56 58.26 -39.92
CA THR A 2 -0.94 57.43 -38.88
C THR A 2 0.51 57.89 -38.65
N ASN A 3 0.94 57.89 -37.39
CA ASN A 3 2.23 58.39 -36.96
C ASN A 3 3.34 57.40 -37.39
N PRO A 4 4.35 57.79 -38.19
CA PRO A 4 5.37 56.87 -38.71
C PRO A 4 6.17 56.16 -37.60
N HIS A 5 6.25 56.75 -36.42
CA HIS A 5 6.92 56.15 -35.26
C HIS A 5 6.14 54.95 -34.68
N GLU A 6 4.82 54.90 -34.84
CA GLU A 6 4.00 53.77 -34.37
C GLU A 6 4.07 52.58 -35.35
N GLU A 7 4.18 52.84 -36.65
CA GLU A 7 4.36 51.81 -37.68
C GLU A 7 5.74 51.12 -37.59
N GLU A 8 6.83 51.86 -37.35
CA GLU A 8 8.16 51.27 -37.14
C GLU A 8 8.19 50.38 -35.88
N CYS A 9 7.47 50.76 -34.83
CA CYS A 9 7.41 49.98 -33.59
C CYS A 9 6.65 48.66 -33.77
N LEU A 10 5.56 48.66 -34.55
CA LEU A 10 4.80 47.47 -34.93
C LEU A 10 5.61 46.50 -35.81
N ASN A 11 6.34 47.04 -36.79
CA ASN A 11 7.16 46.24 -37.71
C ASN A 11 8.34 45.53 -37.03
N HIS A 12 8.87 46.07 -35.93
CA HIS A 12 9.94 45.44 -35.15
C HIS A 12 9.44 44.40 -34.13
N MET A 13 8.17 44.46 -33.70
CA MET A 13 7.60 43.51 -32.75
C MET A 13 7.01 42.25 -33.41
N LEU A 14 6.56 42.35 -34.67
CA LEU A 14 5.99 41.22 -35.42
C LEU A 14 6.97 40.04 -35.62
N PRO A 15 8.23 40.24 -36.03
CA PRO A 15 9.19 39.14 -36.19
C PRO A 15 9.48 38.40 -34.88
N LYS A 16 9.54 39.13 -33.75
CA LYS A 16 9.79 38.53 -32.43
C LYS A 16 8.64 37.65 -31.96
N PHE A 17 7.42 38.01 -32.31
CA PHE A 17 6.24 37.20 -32.01
C PHE A 17 6.21 35.92 -32.85
N GLU A 18 6.58 36.01 -34.12
CA GLU A 18 6.69 34.83 -35.01
C GLU A 18 7.82 33.88 -34.56
N GLU A 19 8.98 34.43 -34.18
CA GLU A 19 10.09 33.65 -33.60
C GLU A 19 9.68 32.94 -32.31
N ALA A 20 9.00 33.63 -31.39
CA ALA A 20 8.50 33.01 -30.15
C ALA A 20 7.49 31.88 -30.43
N ARG A 21 6.64 32.05 -31.45
CA ARG A 21 5.66 31.04 -31.86
C ARG A 21 6.34 29.81 -32.47
N LEU A 22 7.38 30.03 -33.28
CA LEU A 22 8.19 28.95 -33.85
C LEU A 22 8.98 28.21 -32.77
N LEU A 23 9.58 28.93 -31.82
CA LEU A 23 10.31 28.32 -30.70
C LEU A 23 9.38 27.45 -29.84
N PHE A 24 8.18 27.95 -29.52
CA PHE A 24 7.18 27.19 -28.78
C PHE A 24 6.77 25.90 -29.49
N MET A 25 6.56 25.95 -30.82
CA MET A 25 6.24 24.75 -31.61
C MET A 25 7.39 23.72 -31.64
N VAL A 26 8.63 24.18 -31.67
CA VAL A 26 9.81 23.31 -31.63
C VAL A 26 9.95 22.67 -30.26
N GLU A 27 9.78 23.44 -29.18
CA GLU A 27 9.80 22.93 -27.81
C GLU A 27 8.70 21.88 -27.56
N GLU A 28 7.46 22.12 -28.00
CA GLU A 28 6.39 21.13 -27.88
C GLU A 28 6.70 19.85 -28.68
N GLN A 29 7.25 19.98 -29.88
CA GLN A 29 7.63 18.82 -30.68
C GLN A 29 8.75 18.02 -30.00
N GLU A 30 9.76 18.69 -29.46
CA GLU A 30 10.87 18.05 -28.77
C GLU A 30 10.42 17.38 -27.47
N ALA A 31 9.57 18.05 -26.69
CA ALA A 31 8.94 17.47 -25.51
C ALA A 31 8.11 16.23 -25.87
N GLY A 32 7.36 16.26 -26.97
CA GLY A 32 6.63 15.10 -27.49
C GLY A 32 7.55 13.93 -27.86
N ARG A 33 8.69 14.21 -28.50
CA ARG A 33 9.69 13.20 -28.85
C ARG A 33 10.34 12.59 -27.60
N GLN A 34 10.67 13.41 -26.61
CA GLN A 34 11.24 12.92 -25.35
C GLN A 34 10.25 12.03 -24.60
N ARG A 35 8.97 12.40 -24.53
CA ARG A 35 7.94 11.56 -23.90
C ARG A 35 7.83 10.19 -24.58
N LEU A 36 7.79 10.18 -25.92
CA LEU A 36 7.73 8.94 -26.68
C LEU A 36 8.95 8.04 -26.44
N LEU A 37 10.15 8.63 -26.34
CA LEU A 37 11.37 7.89 -26.00
C LEU A 37 11.31 7.31 -24.59
N CYS A 38 10.87 8.09 -23.59
CA CYS A 38 10.70 7.61 -22.22
C CYS A 38 9.67 6.46 -22.15
N GLU A 39 8.54 6.58 -22.83
CA GLU A 39 7.54 5.50 -22.90
C GLU A 39 8.12 4.24 -23.55
N GLN A 40 8.90 4.38 -24.61
CA GLN A 40 9.55 3.25 -25.27
C GLN A 40 10.58 2.58 -24.34
N GLU A 41 11.39 3.35 -23.64
CA GLU A 41 12.38 2.84 -22.68
C GLU A 41 11.70 2.11 -21.52
N GLU A 42 10.61 2.67 -20.99
CA GLU A 42 9.82 2.04 -19.92
C GLU A 42 9.23 0.70 -20.37
N GLU A 43 8.65 0.65 -21.57
CA GLU A 43 8.11 -0.59 -22.13
C GLU A 43 9.20 -1.63 -22.39
N GLN A 44 10.38 -1.22 -22.84
CA GLN A 44 11.53 -2.10 -22.98
C GLN A 44 11.98 -2.66 -21.63
N ALA A 45 12.09 -1.80 -20.61
CA ALA A 45 12.46 -2.21 -19.25
C ALA A 45 11.45 -3.22 -18.67
N LYS A 46 10.15 -2.98 -18.85
CA LYS A 46 9.08 -3.93 -18.46
C LYS A 46 9.23 -5.26 -19.16
N GLN A 47 9.54 -5.28 -20.47
CA GLN A 47 9.75 -6.53 -21.19
C GLN A 47 10.99 -7.28 -20.71
N GLU A 48 12.08 -6.58 -20.45
CA GLU A 48 13.31 -7.17 -19.91
C GLU A 48 13.09 -7.77 -18.52
N GLU A 49 12.37 -7.06 -17.64
CA GLU A 49 12.00 -7.57 -16.33
C GLU A 49 11.15 -8.84 -16.44
N ARG A 50 10.13 -8.83 -17.32
CA ARG A 50 9.29 -10.00 -17.59
C ARG A 50 10.10 -11.19 -18.11
N LYS A 51 11.09 -10.95 -18.96
CA LYS A 51 12.00 -11.99 -19.46
C LYS A 51 12.90 -12.54 -18.36
N LYS A 52 13.42 -11.67 -17.49
CA LYS A 52 14.32 -12.03 -16.38
C LYS A 52 13.60 -12.80 -15.28
N TYR A 53 12.35 -12.44 -14.97
CA TYR A 53 11.58 -12.98 -13.85
C TYR A 53 10.26 -13.60 -14.28
N LYS A 54 10.30 -14.53 -15.24
CA LYS A 54 9.10 -15.18 -15.83
C LYS A 54 8.11 -15.70 -14.78
N ASN A 55 8.60 -16.26 -13.67
CA ASN A 55 7.76 -16.83 -12.62
C ASN A 55 6.97 -15.79 -11.82
N LYS A 56 7.47 -14.55 -11.69
CA LYS A 56 6.78 -13.47 -10.96
C LYS A 56 5.56 -12.95 -11.72
N PHE A 57 5.57 -13.08 -13.03
CA PHE A 57 4.50 -12.64 -13.93
C PHE A 57 3.63 -13.81 -14.40
N ALA A 58 3.75 -14.98 -13.77
CA ALA A 58 2.86 -16.08 -14.02
C ALA A 58 1.42 -15.67 -13.64
N PRO A 59 0.42 -15.91 -14.51
CA PRO A 59 -0.97 -15.63 -14.17
C PRO A 59 -1.36 -16.34 -12.87
N ILE A 60 -1.98 -15.60 -11.96
CA ILE A 60 -2.52 -16.20 -10.74
C ILE A 60 -3.62 -17.18 -11.15
N PRO A 61 -3.54 -18.46 -10.74
CA PRO A 61 -4.57 -19.43 -11.06
C PRO A 61 -5.93 -18.94 -10.56
N ASN A 62 -6.92 -18.91 -11.44
CA ASN A 62 -8.30 -18.59 -11.07
C ASN A 62 -8.91 -19.78 -10.32
N ARG A 63 -8.53 -19.92 -9.05
CA ARG A 63 -9.06 -20.92 -8.12
C ARG A 63 -10.13 -20.25 -7.27
N LEU A 64 -11.23 -20.97 -7.06
CA LEU A 64 -12.22 -20.56 -6.08
C LEU A 64 -11.53 -20.43 -4.72
N LEU A 65 -11.85 -19.35 -3.99
CA LEU A 65 -11.43 -19.21 -2.61
C LEU A 65 -11.99 -20.40 -1.81
N PRO A 66 -11.23 -20.95 -0.85
CA PRO A 66 -11.79 -21.96 0.05
C PRO A 66 -12.99 -21.35 0.76
N THR A 67 -14.19 -21.87 0.49
CA THR A 67 -15.41 -21.51 1.21
C THR A 67 -15.43 -22.09 2.63
N THR A 68 -14.54 -23.05 2.89
CA THR A 68 -14.35 -23.65 4.21
C THR A 68 -13.41 -22.76 5.02
N SER A 69 -13.83 -22.34 6.21
CA SER A 69 -12.95 -21.72 7.20
C SER A 69 -11.72 -22.60 7.42
N LEU A 70 -10.53 -22.02 7.27
CA LEU A 70 -9.30 -22.69 7.63
C LEU A 70 -9.27 -22.80 9.16
N LEU A 71 -9.59 -23.98 9.66
CA LEU A 71 -9.45 -24.34 11.07
C LEU A 71 -7.96 -24.30 11.42
N LEU A 72 -7.51 -23.16 11.93
CA LEU A 72 -6.18 -23.05 12.51
C LEU A 72 -6.21 -23.77 13.86
N PRO A 73 -5.39 -24.81 14.07
CA PRO A 73 -5.32 -25.46 15.36
C PRO A 73 -4.84 -24.46 16.41
N LEU A 74 -5.21 -24.70 17.67
CA LEU A 74 -4.66 -23.94 18.79
C LEU A 74 -3.12 -23.93 18.73
N GLN A 75 -2.48 -22.81 19.07
CA GLN A 75 -1.01 -22.69 19.03
C GLN A 75 -0.30 -23.79 19.83
N HIS A 76 -0.87 -24.20 20.97
CA HIS A 76 -0.40 -25.34 21.75
C HIS A 76 -0.33 -26.62 20.91
N ALA A 77 -1.37 -26.91 20.12
CA ALA A 77 -1.42 -28.08 19.26
C ALA A 77 -0.37 -28.00 18.13
N LEU A 78 -0.18 -26.82 17.53
CA LEU A 78 0.86 -26.61 16.53
C LEU A 78 2.28 -26.85 17.09
N ASN A 79 2.57 -26.33 18.29
CA ASN A 79 3.86 -26.49 18.93
C ASN A 79 4.20 -27.96 19.25
N LYS A 80 3.19 -28.73 19.65
CA LYS A 80 3.31 -30.16 19.93
C LYS A 80 3.47 -30.98 18.64
N LEU A 81 2.75 -30.62 17.56
CA LEU A 81 2.89 -31.26 16.24
C LEU A 81 4.29 -31.04 15.67
N HIS A 82 4.85 -29.83 15.79
CA HIS A 82 6.22 -29.54 15.37
C HIS A 82 7.27 -30.36 16.13
N LYS A 83 6.97 -30.80 17.35
CA LYS A 83 7.81 -31.70 18.15
C LYS A 83 7.59 -33.18 17.83
N GLY A 84 6.66 -33.51 16.93
CA GLY A 84 6.28 -34.89 16.62
C GLY A 84 5.48 -35.57 17.73
N GLU A 85 4.91 -34.80 18.67
CA GLU A 85 4.11 -35.35 19.75
C GLU A 85 2.68 -35.64 19.27
N SER A 86 2.07 -36.71 19.80
CA SER A 86 0.66 -37.03 19.55
C SER A 86 -0.25 -36.12 20.35
N ILE A 87 -1.34 -35.64 19.73
CA ILE A 87 -2.24 -34.65 20.31
C ILE A 87 -3.69 -35.08 20.10
N PRO A 88 -4.56 -34.92 21.10
CA PRO A 88 -5.99 -35.13 20.94
C PRO A 88 -6.60 -34.29 19.82
N LEU A 89 -7.44 -34.91 18.98
CA LEU A 89 -8.24 -34.23 17.94
C LEU A 89 -9.12 -33.10 18.50
N TYR A 90 -9.44 -33.15 19.80
CA TYR A 90 -10.19 -32.11 20.50
C TYR A 90 -9.62 -30.71 20.28
N PHE A 91 -8.29 -30.53 20.24
CA PHE A 91 -7.63 -29.24 20.03
C PHE A 91 -7.79 -28.64 18.61
N PHE A 92 -8.41 -29.38 17.71
CA PHE A 92 -8.76 -28.94 16.34
C PHE A 92 -10.26 -28.66 16.22
N THR A 93 -11.00 -28.63 17.32
CA THR A 93 -12.44 -28.34 17.31
C THR A 93 -12.70 -26.86 17.58
N ASN A 94 -13.75 -26.30 16.97
CA ASN A 94 -14.21 -24.94 17.24
C ASN A 94 -14.44 -24.71 18.73
N LYS A 95 -14.94 -25.74 19.44
CA LYS A 95 -15.20 -25.67 20.88
C LYS A 95 -13.91 -25.39 21.66
N SER A 96 -12.84 -26.13 21.37
CA SER A 96 -11.55 -25.93 22.04
C SER A 96 -10.89 -24.59 21.71
N ILE A 97 -11.13 -24.06 20.51
CA ILE A 97 -10.62 -22.74 20.09
C ILE A 97 -11.37 -21.66 20.86
N GLN A 98 -12.70 -21.75 20.91
CA GLN A 98 -13.53 -20.82 21.65
C GLN A 98 -13.24 -20.87 23.15
N GLU A 99 -13.12 -22.06 23.74
CA GLU A 99 -12.74 -22.22 25.15
C GLU A 99 -11.37 -21.58 25.44
N ALA A 100 -10.40 -21.67 24.54
CA ALA A 100 -9.10 -21.03 24.70
C ALA A 100 -9.12 -19.50 24.50
N GLU A 101 -10.05 -18.98 23.69
CA GLU A 101 -10.28 -17.53 23.54
C GLU A 101 -11.03 -16.96 24.76
N ASP A 102 -11.95 -17.74 25.34
CA ASP A 102 -12.70 -17.38 26.55
C ASP A 102 -11.85 -17.51 27.83
N ASP A 103 -10.84 -18.38 27.81
CA ASP A 103 -9.81 -18.51 28.85
C ASP A 103 -8.86 -17.31 28.77
N ASN A 104 -9.39 -16.13 29.11
CA ASN A 104 -8.64 -14.92 29.43
C ASN A 104 -7.87 -15.13 30.74
N SER A 105 -7.02 -16.15 30.78
CA SER A 105 -5.85 -16.18 31.65
C SER A 105 -5.17 -14.83 31.45
N GLY A 106 -5.34 -13.94 32.43
CA GLY A 106 -4.89 -12.56 32.40
C GLY A 106 -3.38 -12.48 32.22
N ASP A 107 -2.94 -12.65 30.98
CA ASP A 107 -1.60 -12.32 30.57
C ASP A 107 -1.58 -10.81 30.50
N GLU A 108 -1.27 -10.19 31.65
CA GLU A 108 -1.14 -8.75 31.82
C GLU A 108 -0.15 -8.14 30.81
N ASP A 109 0.73 -8.98 30.23
CA ASP A 109 1.71 -8.65 29.20
C ASP A 109 1.17 -8.77 27.75
N LEU A 110 -0.07 -9.22 27.56
CA LEU A 110 -0.72 -9.32 26.25
C LEU A 110 -0.96 -7.92 25.65
N LEU A 111 -0.44 -7.69 24.44
CA LEU A 111 -0.66 -6.45 23.71
C LEU A 111 -2.04 -6.45 23.04
N THR A 112 -2.90 -5.55 23.50
CA THR A 112 -4.22 -5.28 22.90
C THR A 112 -4.14 -4.05 21.99
N LEU A 113 -4.85 -4.08 20.86
CA LEU A 113 -4.97 -2.93 19.98
C LEU A 113 -6.03 -1.97 20.54
N VAL A 114 -5.60 -0.79 20.98
CA VAL A 114 -6.48 0.23 21.58
C VAL A 114 -6.60 1.42 20.64
N GLN A 115 -7.83 1.87 20.41
CA GLN A 115 -8.08 3.11 19.68
C GLN A 115 -7.80 4.30 20.60
N THR A 116 -6.81 5.13 20.25
CA THR A 116 -6.51 6.39 20.97
C THR A 116 -6.90 7.61 20.14
N ASN A 117 -6.86 8.79 20.75
CA ASN A 117 -7.05 10.07 20.06
C ASN A 117 -6.00 10.36 18.98
N LYS A 118 -4.86 9.65 19.00
CA LYS A 118 -3.79 9.75 18.00
C LYS A 118 -3.85 8.63 16.94
N GLY A 119 -4.84 7.74 17.02
CA GLY A 119 -4.98 6.56 16.17
C GLY A 119 -4.86 5.23 16.93
N PRO A 120 -4.95 4.10 16.21
CA PRO A 120 -4.81 2.77 16.81
C PRO A 120 -3.38 2.53 17.31
N THR A 121 -3.22 2.00 18.52
CA THR A 121 -1.91 1.74 19.14
C THR A 121 -1.98 0.48 20.00
N PHE A 122 -0.91 -0.32 19.98
CA PHE A 122 -0.80 -1.51 20.83
C PHE A 122 -0.39 -1.12 22.26
N GLN A 123 -1.13 -1.60 23.26
CA GLN A 123 -0.83 -1.41 24.68
C GLN A 123 -1.09 -2.71 25.42
N THR A 124 -0.33 -2.95 26.48
CA THR A 124 -0.52 -4.10 27.36
C THR A 124 -1.89 -4.05 28.04
N ALA A 125 -2.50 -5.22 28.27
CA ALA A 125 -3.80 -5.35 28.92
C ALA A 125 -3.85 -4.57 30.26
N ALA A 126 -2.84 -4.72 31.12
CA ALA A 126 -2.70 -3.98 32.37
C ALA A 126 -2.76 -2.44 32.19
N SER A 127 -2.10 -1.93 31.14
CA SER A 127 -2.03 -0.49 30.84
C SER A 127 -3.35 0.07 30.30
N ALA A 128 -4.09 -0.75 29.56
CA ALA A 128 -5.39 -0.39 29.02
C ALA A 128 -6.46 -0.29 30.13
N GLU A 129 -6.44 -1.20 31.11
CA GLU A 129 -7.41 -1.21 32.21
C GLU A 129 -7.17 -0.10 33.24
N ALA A 130 -5.90 0.23 33.52
CA ALA A 130 -5.53 1.31 34.43
C ALA A 130 -6.05 2.69 33.98
N LYS A 131 -6.26 2.90 32.68
CA LYS A 131 -6.76 4.17 32.11
C LYS A 131 -8.28 4.32 32.17
N LYS A 132 -9.04 3.24 32.36
CA LYS A 132 -10.50 3.30 32.50
C LYS A 132 -10.94 3.80 33.89
N HIS A 133 -10.06 3.74 34.90
CA HIS A 133 -10.37 4.11 36.29
C HIS A 133 -10.01 5.55 36.66
N LYS A 134 -9.63 6.41 35.72
CA LYS A 134 -9.43 7.84 36.03
C LYS A 134 -10.78 8.56 36.04
N VAL A 135 -11.59 8.24 37.05
CA VAL A 135 -12.68 9.10 37.51
C VAL A 135 -12.06 10.44 37.87
N ARG A 136 -12.53 11.48 37.20
CA ARG A 136 -12.17 12.86 37.46
C ARG A 136 -12.79 13.25 38.80
N ASP A 137 -11.96 13.36 39.84
CA ASP A 137 -12.30 14.19 40.99
C ASP A 137 -11.85 15.62 40.69
N GLU A 138 -12.76 16.54 40.97
CA GLU A 138 -12.72 18.01 40.85
C GLU A 138 -12.94 18.64 39.44
#